data_AF-A0A843RX95-F1
#
_entry.id   AF-A0A843RX95-F1
#
_cell.length_a   1.000
_cell.length_b   1.000
_cell.length_c   1.000
_cell.angle_alpha   90.00
_cell.angle_beta   90.00
_cell.angle_gamma   90.00
#
_symmetry.space_group_name_H-M   'P 1'
#
loop_
_entity.id
_entity.type
_entity.pdbx_description
1 polymer ?
#
loop_
_entity_poly.entity_id
_entity_poly.type
_entity_poly.pdbx_seq_one_letter_code
_entity_poly.pdbx_strand_id
1 'polypeptide(L)'
;MFRRLAIVGFGLIGGSLGLAVRRAWPDCEVVAIERADAPEMPAARSAGFHVASELAAVTGADVTVLATPVAQNIALLEPLTAHLSGNAVVTDVGSTKRAILAAAQALHRPYAFVGGHPLAGDAPGGFDRARADLFAGKPWLLTPLPGEAQSAAVASIAALAAGIEAYPRLVDAQEHDRLMAYVSHLPQLVASALMHTIGSALGGTHDLALSGTGLLDTTRLAASPASVWIDILQTNADEIGRAVEAFVHAVTGAHPENADSSALRGLLESGNDWRRTLESRIAFQSNVPTQTAAPAWEPRPPASGRGRRRVVATRFYLEMTSPDALKPAALNDASACVEQIRNGPPSFYRYLYREVGRRYHWRERYDWNDERIGRHLARPGLELWLLRVGGAPAGFFELRSADDGNTEIAYFGLLEEFIGRGYGKGLLTAAAKAGWAAGARRLWVHTCSLDHPAALRNYFARGFTLYHQEEYEAWLPG
;
A
#
# COMPACT_ATOMS: atom_id res chain seq x y z
N MET A 1 0.58 -26.20 -9.18
CA MET A 1 1.84 -25.81 -9.84
C MET A 1 1.61 -26.02 -11.33
N PHE A 2 1.79 -24.97 -12.12
CA PHE A 2 1.26 -24.84 -13.49
C PHE A 2 1.97 -25.79 -14.46
N ARG A 3 1.22 -26.63 -15.17
CA ARG A 3 1.76 -27.45 -16.25
C ARG A 3 1.71 -26.71 -17.58
N ARG A 4 0.69 -25.87 -17.79
CA ARG A 4 0.55 -25.09 -19.02
C ARG A 4 0.03 -23.68 -18.75
N LEU A 5 0.73 -22.69 -19.30
CA LEU A 5 0.39 -21.28 -19.25
C LEU A 5 0.17 -20.77 -20.69
N ALA A 6 -0.99 -20.19 -20.96
CA ALA A 6 -1.23 -19.47 -22.22
C ALA A 6 -1.10 -17.96 -21.98
N ILE A 7 -0.42 -17.25 -22.87
CA ILE A 7 -0.24 -15.79 -22.79
C ILE A 7 -0.74 -15.20 -24.11
N VAL A 8 -1.83 -14.42 -24.06
CA VAL A 8 -2.39 -13.71 -25.20
C VAL A 8 -1.86 -12.28 -25.20
N GLY A 9 -1.10 -11.90 -26.22
CA GLY A 9 -0.30 -10.68 -26.26
C GLY A 9 1.13 -10.95 -25.78
N PHE A 10 2.09 -10.97 -26.71
CA PHE A 10 3.46 -11.42 -26.42
C PHE A 10 4.53 -10.32 -26.60
N GLY A 11 4.15 -9.08 -26.32
CA GLY A 11 5.07 -7.93 -26.27
C GLY A 11 5.95 -7.92 -25.00
N LEU A 12 6.27 -6.72 -24.48
CA LEU A 12 7.18 -6.57 -23.33
C LEU A 12 6.69 -7.34 -22.09
N ILE A 13 5.45 -7.13 -21.67
CA ILE A 13 4.91 -7.72 -20.44
C ILE A 13 4.68 -9.22 -20.61
N GLY A 14 3.95 -9.64 -21.64
CA GLY A 14 3.68 -11.05 -21.92
C GLY A 14 4.96 -11.86 -22.16
N GLY A 15 5.90 -11.32 -22.94
CA GLY A 15 7.20 -11.93 -23.17
C GLY A 15 8.04 -12.07 -21.91
N SER A 16 8.10 -11.01 -21.09
CA SER A 16 8.84 -11.05 -19.82
C SER A 16 8.24 -12.07 -18.87
N LEU A 17 6.90 -12.20 -18.87
CA LEU A 17 6.20 -13.21 -18.07
C LEU A 17 6.54 -14.62 -18.56
N GLY A 18 6.53 -14.85 -19.87
CA GLY A 18 6.94 -16.13 -20.45
C GLY A 18 8.38 -16.50 -20.08
N LEU A 19 9.32 -15.56 -20.16
CA LEU A 19 10.71 -15.76 -19.76
C LEU A 19 10.86 -16.05 -18.26
N ALA A 20 10.16 -15.30 -17.42
CA ALA A 20 10.18 -15.46 -15.96
C ALA A 20 9.60 -16.82 -15.54
N VAL A 21 8.49 -17.23 -16.15
CA VAL A 21 7.83 -18.51 -15.88
C VAL A 21 8.72 -19.69 -16.28
N ARG A 22 9.37 -19.65 -17.45
CA ARG A 22 10.33 -20.69 -17.84
C ARG A 22 11.51 -20.81 -16.89
N ARG A 23 11.97 -19.67 -16.34
CA ARG A 23 13.06 -19.66 -15.36
C ARG A 23 12.62 -20.26 -14.03
N ALA A 24 11.42 -19.92 -13.55
CA ALA A 24 10.89 -20.38 -12.27
C ALA A 24 10.36 -21.83 -12.32
N TRP A 25 9.78 -22.23 -13.45
CA TRP A 25 9.19 -23.54 -13.71
C TRP A 25 9.59 -24.06 -15.10
N PRO A 26 10.78 -24.68 -15.24
CA PRO A 26 11.28 -25.15 -16.53
C PRO A 26 10.39 -26.17 -17.24
N ASP A 27 9.61 -26.94 -16.48
CA ASP A 27 8.68 -27.96 -16.99
C ASP A 27 7.31 -27.39 -17.39
N CYS A 28 7.06 -26.09 -17.20
CA CYS A 28 5.82 -25.44 -17.58
C CYS A 28 5.83 -25.15 -19.09
N GLU A 29 4.85 -25.67 -19.82
CA GLU A 29 4.63 -25.29 -21.22
C GLU A 29 4.07 -23.86 -21.28
N VAL A 30 4.80 -22.96 -21.94
CA VAL A 30 4.33 -21.59 -22.20
C VAL A 30 3.92 -21.45 -23.65
N VAL A 31 2.65 -21.16 -23.88
CA VAL A 31 2.07 -20.89 -25.19
C VAL A 31 1.96 -19.37 -25.39
N ALA A 32 2.73 -18.84 -26.32
CA ALA A 32 2.70 -17.46 -26.76
C ALA A 32 1.65 -17.30 -27.87
N ILE A 33 0.60 -16.53 -27.61
CA ILE A 33 -0.50 -16.28 -28.54
C ILE A 33 -0.45 -14.81 -28.95
N GLU A 34 -0.37 -14.55 -30.25
CA GLU A 34 -0.30 -13.20 -30.80
C GLU A 34 -0.85 -13.20 -32.23
N ARG A 35 -1.15 -12.03 -32.80
CA ARG A 35 -1.56 -11.93 -34.21
C ARG A 35 -0.52 -12.58 -35.14
N ALA A 36 -0.99 -13.20 -36.22
CA ALA A 36 -0.14 -13.93 -37.16
C ALA A 36 0.97 -13.08 -37.81
N ASP A 37 0.72 -11.77 -37.96
CA ASP A 37 1.64 -10.79 -38.55
C ASP A 37 2.53 -10.08 -37.53
N ALA A 38 2.48 -10.48 -36.26
CA ALA A 38 3.20 -9.77 -35.21
C ALA A 38 4.72 -10.04 -35.25
N PRO A 39 5.54 -8.97 -35.18
CA PRO A 39 6.99 -9.07 -35.31
C PRO A 39 7.67 -9.86 -34.17
N GLU A 40 6.99 -10.05 -33.03
CA GLU A 40 7.50 -10.76 -31.86
C GLU A 40 7.59 -12.29 -32.09
N MET A 41 6.82 -12.84 -33.03
CA MET A 41 6.64 -14.30 -33.17
C MET A 41 7.88 -15.08 -33.58
N PRO A 42 8.70 -14.63 -34.55
CA PRO A 42 9.97 -15.29 -34.85
C PRO A 42 10.94 -15.31 -33.66
N ALA A 43 11.01 -14.20 -32.91
CA ALA A 43 11.87 -14.07 -31.74
C ALA A 43 11.38 -14.97 -30.59
N ALA A 44 10.08 -15.00 -30.32
CA ALA A 44 9.48 -15.89 -29.32
C ALA A 44 9.74 -17.37 -29.66
N ARG A 45 9.59 -17.77 -30.93
CA ARG A 45 9.90 -19.13 -31.37
C ARG A 45 11.37 -19.48 -31.19
N SER A 46 12.27 -18.55 -31.51
CA SER A 46 13.72 -18.72 -31.35
C SER A 46 14.12 -18.81 -29.87
N ALA A 47 13.38 -18.12 -28.98
CA ALA A 47 13.49 -18.27 -27.53
C ALA A 47 12.85 -19.57 -26.99
N GLY A 48 12.32 -20.43 -27.88
CA GLY A 48 11.82 -21.76 -27.59
C GLY A 48 10.38 -21.80 -27.07
N PHE A 49 9.59 -20.74 -27.26
CA PHE A 49 8.17 -20.74 -26.89
C PHE A 49 7.32 -21.48 -27.92
N HIS A 50 6.24 -22.12 -27.47
CA HIS A 50 5.20 -22.62 -28.37
C HIS A 50 4.39 -21.41 -28.85
N VAL A 51 4.52 -21.06 -30.13
CA VAL A 51 3.86 -19.88 -30.71
C VAL A 51 2.62 -20.29 -31.51
N ALA A 52 1.50 -19.61 -31.26
CA ALA A 52 0.23 -19.77 -31.97
C ALA A 52 -0.40 -18.42 -32.33
N SER A 53 -1.21 -18.38 -33.39
CA SER A 53 -1.97 -17.18 -33.79
C SER A 53 -3.47 -17.24 -33.48
N GLU A 54 -3.97 -18.44 -33.17
CA GLU A 54 -5.38 -18.69 -32.92
C GLU A 54 -5.67 -18.73 -31.43
N LEU A 55 -6.76 -18.07 -31.01
CA LEU A 55 -7.17 -18.05 -29.60
C LEU A 55 -7.43 -19.46 -29.05
N ALA A 56 -7.84 -20.41 -29.89
CA ALA A 56 -8.06 -21.81 -29.50
C ALA A 56 -6.84 -22.47 -28.83
N ALA A 57 -5.63 -21.93 -29.02
CA ALA A 57 -4.41 -22.40 -28.37
C ALA A 57 -4.40 -22.22 -26.83
N VAL A 58 -5.36 -21.49 -26.25
CA VAL A 58 -5.58 -21.45 -24.78
C VAL A 58 -6.13 -22.75 -24.21
N THR A 59 -6.66 -23.64 -25.07
CA THR A 59 -7.33 -24.88 -24.64
C THR A 59 -6.37 -25.76 -23.82
N GLY A 60 -6.79 -26.12 -22.61
CA GLY A 60 -6.00 -26.97 -21.69
C GLY A 60 -4.93 -26.22 -20.89
N ALA A 61 -4.88 -24.89 -20.95
CA ALA A 61 -4.05 -24.09 -20.05
C ALA A 61 -4.65 -24.08 -18.63
N ASP A 62 -3.78 -24.21 -17.62
CA ASP A 62 -4.16 -24.03 -16.22
C ASP A 62 -4.43 -22.55 -15.92
N VAL A 63 -3.60 -21.68 -16.52
CA VAL A 63 -3.72 -20.23 -16.44
C VAL A 63 -3.63 -19.63 -17.84
N THR A 64 -4.52 -18.71 -18.15
CA THR A 64 -4.48 -17.85 -19.34
C THR A 64 -4.26 -16.41 -18.92
N VAL A 65 -3.24 -15.76 -19.45
CA VAL A 65 -2.87 -14.38 -19.15
C VAL A 65 -3.17 -13.49 -20.36
N LEU A 66 -3.96 -12.45 -20.15
CA LEU A 66 -4.30 -11.44 -21.15
C LEU A 66 -3.35 -10.25 -21.01
N ALA A 67 -2.41 -10.14 -21.94
CA ALA A 67 -1.34 -9.14 -22.01
C ALA A 67 -1.38 -8.28 -23.29
N THR A 68 -2.58 -8.10 -23.84
CA THR A 68 -2.87 -7.11 -24.89
C THR A 68 -3.29 -5.76 -24.25
N PRO A 69 -3.47 -4.68 -25.04
CA PRO A 69 -4.08 -3.44 -24.54
C PRO A 69 -5.42 -3.68 -23.84
N VAL A 70 -5.79 -2.80 -22.90
CA VAL A 70 -6.93 -3.03 -22.00
C VAL A 70 -8.23 -3.27 -22.76
N ALA A 71 -8.51 -2.48 -23.80
CA ALA A 71 -9.74 -2.65 -24.58
C ALA A 71 -9.78 -4.02 -25.30
N GLN A 72 -8.64 -4.49 -25.77
CA GLN A 72 -8.51 -5.80 -26.41
C GLN A 72 -8.65 -6.94 -25.41
N ASN A 73 -8.04 -6.84 -24.21
CA ASN A 73 -8.24 -7.83 -23.14
C ASN A 73 -9.73 -7.98 -22.78
N ILE A 74 -10.47 -6.87 -22.70
CA ILE A 74 -11.91 -6.88 -22.44
C ILE A 74 -12.65 -7.63 -23.56
N ALA A 75 -12.34 -7.33 -24.82
CA ALA A 75 -12.96 -7.97 -25.98
C ALA A 75 -12.64 -9.48 -26.08
N LEU A 76 -11.52 -9.94 -25.50
CA LEU A 76 -11.13 -11.35 -25.48
C LEU A 76 -11.90 -12.20 -24.45
N LEU A 77 -12.54 -11.59 -23.44
CA LEU A 77 -13.20 -12.35 -22.37
C LEU A 77 -14.32 -13.27 -22.88
N GLU A 78 -15.17 -12.78 -23.77
CA GLU A 78 -16.28 -13.57 -24.32
C GLU A 78 -15.79 -14.69 -25.25
N PRO A 79 -14.93 -14.46 -26.26
CA PRO A 79 -14.36 -15.52 -27.09
C PRO A 79 -13.68 -16.66 -26.32
N LEU A 80 -13.04 -16.37 -25.18
CA LEU A 80 -12.41 -17.39 -24.33
C LEU A 80 -13.39 -18.44 -23.80
N THR A 81 -14.68 -18.10 -23.68
CA THR A 81 -15.71 -19.02 -23.17
C THR A 81 -15.88 -20.26 -24.06
N ALA A 82 -15.56 -20.17 -25.35
CA ALA A 82 -15.62 -21.29 -26.29
C ALA A 82 -14.43 -22.25 -26.19
N HIS A 83 -13.34 -21.85 -25.52
CA HIS A 83 -12.07 -22.58 -25.51
C HIS A 83 -11.63 -23.04 -24.12
N LEU A 84 -12.19 -22.44 -23.07
CA LEU A 84 -11.85 -22.73 -21.68
C LEU A 84 -13.01 -23.44 -20.99
N SER A 85 -12.70 -24.31 -20.03
CA SER A 85 -13.70 -25.01 -19.22
C SER A 85 -13.17 -25.37 -17.83
N GLY A 86 -14.09 -25.61 -16.89
CA GLY A 86 -13.79 -26.17 -15.58
C GLY A 86 -12.92 -25.27 -14.69
N ASN A 87 -11.72 -25.77 -14.35
CA ASN A 87 -10.83 -25.17 -13.34
C ASN A 87 -9.84 -24.13 -13.91
N ALA A 88 -9.97 -23.75 -15.18
CA ALA A 88 -9.08 -22.76 -15.80
C ALA A 88 -9.18 -21.40 -15.10
N VAL A 89 -8.03 -20.74 -14.91
CA VAL A 89 -7.96 -19.38 -14.35
C VAL A 89 -7.52 -18.41 -15.42
N VAL A 90 -8.28 -17.34 -15.61
CA VAL A 90 -7.91 -16.23 -16.50
C VAL A 90 -7.48 -15.04 -15.65
N THR A 91 -6.38 -14.39 -16.04
CA THR A 91 -5.93 -13.13 -15.45
C THR A 91 -5.49 -12.17 -16.55
N ASP A 92 -5.39 -10.88 -16.24
CA ASP A 92 -4.86 -9.88 -17.16
C ASP A 92 -3.65 -9.16 -16.54
N VAL A 93 -3.01 -8.27 -17.31
CA VAL A 93 -1.91 -7.41 -16.84
C VAL A 93 -2.16 -5.93 -17.15
N GLY A 94 -3.40 -5.54 -17.46
CA GLY A 94 -3.77 -4.20 -17.88
C GLY A 94 -3.60 -3.13 -16.79
N SER A 95 -3.45 -1.86 -17.18
CA SER A 95 -3.21 -0.78 -16.23
C SER A 95 -4.46 -0.20 -15.55
N THR A 96 -5.65 -0.63 -15.96
CA THR A 96 -6.95 -0.26 -15.37
C THR A 96 -7.78 -1.52 -15.12
N LYS A 97 -8.67 -1.50 -14.13
CA LYS A 97 -9.30 -2.71 -13.59
C LYS A 97 -10.82 -2.70 -13.53
N ARG A 98 -11.47 -1.55 -13.35
CA ARG A 98 -12.95 -1.54 -13.23
C ARG A 98 -13.64 -2.07 -14.48
N ALA A 99 -13.23 -1.63 -15.66
CA ALA A 99 -13.88 -2.01 -16.92
C ALA A 99 -13.78 -3.52 -17.21
N ILE A 100 -12.59 -4.12 -17.04
CA ILE A 100 -12.39 -5.55 -17.30
C ILE A 100 -13.07 -6.45 -16.27
N LEU A 101 -13.10 -6.04 -14.99
CA LEU A 101 -13.86 -6.78 -13.98
C LEU A 101 -15.37 -6.70 -14.24
N ALA A 102 -15.89 -5.53 -14.63
CA ALA A 102 -17.30 -5.37 -14.97
C ALA A 102 -17.69 -6.26 -16.17
N ALA A 103 -16.86 -6.28 -17.21
CA ALA A 103 -17.06 -7.15 -18.37
C ALA A 103 -17.00 -8.65 -17.99
N ALA A 104 -16.02 -9.05 -17.18
CA ALA A 104 -15.93 -10.42 -16.69
C ALA A 104 -17.16 -10.80 -15.84
N GLN A 105 -17.64 -9.90 -14.98
CA GLN A 105 -18.80 -10.17 -14.13
C GLN A 105 -20.11 -10.31 -14.94
N ALA A 106 -20.24 -9.61 -16.07
CA ALA A 106 -21.41 -9.68 -16.92
C ALA A 106 -21.51 -10.96 -17.77
N LEU A 107 -20.41 -11.70 -17.92
CA LEU A 107 -20.34 -12.90 -18.76
C LEU A 107 -20.63 -14.18 -17.97
N HIS A 108 -21.38 -15.10 -18.58
CA HIS A 108 -21.52 -16.47 -18.10
C HIS A 108 -20.27 -17.27 -18.49
N ARG A 109 -19.27 -17.28 -17.60
CA ARG A 109 -17.94 -17.82 -17.89
C ARG A 109 -17.78 -19.24 -17.32
N PRO A 110 -17.21 -20.19 -18.09
CA PRO A 110 -16.87 -21.52 -17.60
C PRO A 110 -15.48 -21.58 -16.93
N TYR A 111 -14.93 -20.43 -16.51
CA TYR A 111 -13.59 -20.28 -15.96
C TYR A 111 -13.57 -19.21 -14.85
N ALA A 112 -12.58 -19.26 -13.95
CA ALA A 112 -12.38 -18.23 -12.92
C ALA A 112 -11.62 -17.01 -13.49
N PHE A 113 -11.89 -15.80 -13.01
CA PHE A 113 -11.19 -14.59 -13.45
C PHE A 113 -10.65 -13.79 -12.27
N VAL A 114 -9.39 -13.39 -12.34
CA VAL A 114 -8.74 -12.51 -11.36
C VAL A 114 -8.01 -11.41 -12.11
N GLY A 115 -8.42 -10.16 -11.96
CA GLY A 115 -7.72 -9.06 -12.60
C GLY A 115 -6.31 -8.88 -12.03
N GLY A 116 -5.35 -8.55 -12.90
CA GLY A 116 -3.95 -8.41 -12.54
C GLY A 116 -3.33 -7.13 -13.10
N HIS A 117 -2.40 -6.54 -12.36
CA HIS A 117 -1.61 -5.41 -12.83
C HIS A 117 -0.20 -5.46 -12.21
N PRO A 118 0.80 -6.02 -12.92
CA PRO A 118 2.19 -5.86 -12.54
C PRO A 118 2.57 -4.38 -12.65
N LEU A 119 3.06 -3.78 -11.55
CA LEU A 119 3.63 -2.43 -11.57
C LEU A 119 5.06 -2.48 -12.09
N ALA A 120 5.18 -2.96 -13.32
CA ALA A 120 6.42 -3.19 -14.03
C ALA A 120 6.24 -2.77 -15.49
N GLY A 121 7.24 -2.10 -16.04
CA GLY A 121 7.25 -1.68 -17.43
C GLY A 121 8.42 -0.73 -17.66
N ASP A 122 8.96 -0.79 -18.86
CA ASP A 122 9.96 0.14 -19.38
C ASP A 122 9.46 0.66 -20.73
N ALA A 123 9.77 1.92 -21.04
CA ALA A 123 9.55 2.48 -22.37
C ALA A 123 10.89 2.45 -23.13
N PRO A 124 10.94 1.96 -24.38
CA PRO A 124 9.84 1.45 -25.23
C PRO A 124 9.53 -0.06 -25.05
N GLY A 125 8.35 -0.51 -25.52
CA GLY A 125 7.85 -1.89 -25.43
C GLY A 125 8.40 -2.87 -26.49
N GLY A 126 7.77 -4.04 -26.59
CA GLY A 126 8.12 -5.13 -27.54
C GLY A 126 8.84 -6.32 -26.90
N PHE A 127 8.80 -7.49 -27.55
CA PHE A 127 9.42 -8.73 -27.03
C PHE A 127 10.95 -8.64 -26.95
N ASP A 128 11.61 -7.89 -27.82
CA ASP A 128 13.08 -7.73 -27.81
C ASP A 128 13.61 -7.08 -26.53
N ARG A 129 12.74 -6.40 -25.78
CA ARG A 129 13.04 -5.80 -24.47
C ARG A 129 12.56 -6.65 -23.30
N ALA A 130 11.95 -7.80 -23.58
CA ALA A 130 11.49 -8.71 -22.55
C ALA A 130 12.67 -9.25 -21.72
N ARG A 131 12.46 -9.33 -20.41
CA ARG A 131 13.48 -9.79 -19.46
C ARG A 131 12.84 -10.59 -18.34
N ALA A 132 13.46 -11.69 -17.95
CA ALA A 132 12.93 -12.63 -16.95
C ALA A 132 12.80 -12.03 -15.54
N ASP A 133 13.52 -10.95 -15.25
CA ASP A 133 13.55 -10.25 -13.97
C ASP A 133 12.70 -8.96 -13.97
N LEU A 134 11.88 -8.70 -15.02
CA LEU A 134 11.12 -7.46 -15.15
C LEU A 134 10.24 -7.16 -13.92
N PHE A 135 9.70 -8.21 -13.31
CA PHE A 135 8.77 -8.15 -12.19
C PHE A 135 9.44 -8.32 -10.81
N ALA A 136 10.73 -8.67 -10.78
CA ALA A 136 11.44 -8.98 -9.54
C ALA A 136 11.42 -7.79 -8.57
N GLY A 137 10.96 -8.04 -7.33
CA GLY A 137 10.81 -7.02 -6.29
C GLY A 137 9.71 -5.99 -6.55
N LYS A 138 8.91 -6.12 -7.61
CA LYS A 138 7.86 -5.16 -7.97
C LYS A 138 6.48 -5.64 -7.51
N PRO A 139 5.58 -4.72 -7.10
CA PRO A 139 4.21 -5.10 -6.78
C PRO A 139 3.47 -5.68 -7.99
N TRP A 140 2.69 -6.73 -7.76
CA TRP A 140 1.68 -7.24 -8.69
C TRP A 140 0.31 -7.11 -8.03
N LEU A 141 -0.48 -6.14 -8.49
CA LEU A 141 -1.79 -5.89 -7.92
C LEU A 141 -2.79 -6.93 -8.43
N LEU A 142 -3.58 -7.50 -7.52
CA LEU A 142 -4.60 -8.50 -7.80
C LEU A 142 -5.96 -7.95 -7.40
N THR A 143 -6.90 -7.92 -8.35
CA THR A 143 -8.27 -7.44 -8.17
C THR A 143 -9.24 -8.60 -8.40
N PRO A 144 -9.61 -9.36 -7.36
CA PRO A 144 -10.60 -10.41 -7.48
C PRO A 144 -11.99 -9.84 -7.77
N LEU A 145 -12.87 -10.66 -8.34
CA LEU A 145 -14.29 -10.33 -8.40
C LEU A 145 -14.89 -10.21 -6.99
N PRO A 146 -15.98 -9.43 -6.81
CA PRO A 146 -16.61 -9.25 -5.50
C PRO A 146 -16.97 -10.60 -4.86
N GLY A 147 -16.47 -10.82 -3.64
CA GLY A 147 -16.70 -12.07 -2.88
C GLY A 147 -15.71 -13.20 -3.19
N GLU A 148 -14.83 -13.05 -4.18
CA GLU A 148 -13.91 -14.11 -4.61
C GLU A 148 -12.46 -13.94 -4.08
N ALA A 149 -12.25 -13.04 -3.12
CA ALA A 149 -10.92 -12.68 -2.60
C ALA A 149 -10.15 -13.86 -1.97
N GLN A 150 -10.86 -14.88 -1.48
CA GLN A 150 -10.28 -16.08 -0.87
C GLN A 150 -10.33 -17.30 -1.81
N SER A 151 -10.64 -17.10 -3.10
CA SER A 151 -10.77 -18.19 -4.06
C SER A 151 -9.43 -18.87 -4.37
N ALA A 152 -9.49 -20.13 -4.79
CA ALA A 152 -8.33 -20.85 -5.29
C ALA A 152 -7.69 -20.18 -6.52
N ALA A 153 -8.48 -19.45 -7.32
CA ALA A 153 -7.99 -18.68 -8.46
C ALA A 153 -7.09 -17.53 -8.01
N VAL A 154 -7.46 -16.79 -6.95
CA VAL A 154 -6.61 -15.74 -6.37
C VAL A 154 -5.31 -16.31 -5.82
N ALA A 155 -5.39 -17.41 -5.07
CA ALA A 155 -4.20 -18.09 -4.55
C ALA A 155 -3.27 -18.56 -5.68
N SER A 156 -3.86 -19.04 -6.79
CA SER A 156 -3.16 -19.45 -8.01
C SER A 156 -2.39 -18.28 -8.63
N ILE A 157 -3.05 -17.14 -8.93
CA ILE A 157 -2.36 -15.99 -9.52
C ILE A 157 -1.35 -15.35 -8.56
N ALA A 158 -1.62 -15.35 -7.25
CA ALA A 158 -0.65 -14.91 -6.25
C ALA A 158 0.60 -15.79 -6.24
N ALA A 159 0.46 -17.11 -6.37
CA ALA A 159 1.59 -18.03 -6.48
C ALA A 159 2.37 -17.85 -7.79
N LEU A 160 1.69 -17.58 -8.90
CA LEU A 160 2.33 -17.21 -10.17
C LEU A 160 3.20 -15.96 -10.00
N ALA A 161 2.63 -14.87 -9.47
CA ALA A 161 3.34 -13.62 -9.24
C ALA A 161 4.52 -13.78 -8.26
N ALA A 162 4.33 -14.48 -7.14
CA ALA A 162 5.39 -14.71 -6.16
C ALA A 162 6.53 -15.57 -6.72
N GLY A 163 6.22 -16.60 -7.52
CA GLY A 163 7.22 -17.50 -8.09
C GLY A 163 8.11 -16.84 -9.15
N ILE A 164 7.66 -15.74 -9.75
CA ILE A 164 8.47 -14.87 -10.62
C ILE A 164 9.07 -13.67 -9.87
N GLU A 165 9.18 -13.76 -8.54
CA GLU A 165 9.78 -12.77 -7.64
C GLU A 165 9.02 -11.44 -7.56
N ALA A 166 7.78 -11.36 -8.04
CA ALA A 166 6.91 -10.21 -7.84
C ALA A 166 6.25 -10.27 -6.44
N TYR A 167 5.75 -9.12 -5.98
CA TYR A 167 5.05 -8.98 -4.70
C TYR A 167 3.53 -8.90 -4.90
N PRO A 168 2.79 -10.02 -4.82
CA PRO A 168 1.34 -10.00 -5.02
C PRO A 168 0.65 -9.20 -3.92
N ARG A 169 -0.31 -8.34 -4.31
CA ARG A 169 -1.08 -7.53 -3.39
C ARG A 169 -2.53 -7.41 -3.82
N LEU A 170 -3.44 -7.83 -2.94
CA LEU A 170 -4.87 -7.63 -3.15
C LEU A 170 -5.24 -6.15 -3.05
N VAL A 171 -6.07 -5.70 -3.99
CA VAL A 171 -6.64 -4.36 -4.04
C VAL A 171 -8.04 -4.45 -4.63
N ASP A 172 -8.95 -3.60 -4.17
CA ASP A 172 -10.26 -3.43 -4.79
C ASP A 172 -10.11 -2.71 -6.13
N ALA A 173 -10.94 -3.02 -7.14
CA ALA A 173 -10.80 -2.41 -8.47
C ALA A 173 -11.08 -0.90 -8.48
N GLN A 174 -11.99 -0.41 -7.63
CA GLN A 174 -12.22 1.03 -7.48
C GLN A 174 -10.97 1.71 -6.89
N GLU A 175 -10.43 1.13 -5.82
CA GLU A 175 -9.23 1.68 -5.18
C GLU A 175 -8.01 1.60 -6.09
N HIS A 176 -7.87 0.52 -6.87
CA HIS A 176 -6.84 0.37 -7.87
C HIS A 176 -6.86 1.54 -8.86
N ASP A 177 -7.99 1.75 -9.51
CA ASP A 177 -8.14 2.74 -10.57
C ASP A 177 -7.97 4.17 -10.02
N ARG A 178 -8.51 4.44 -8.81
CA ARG A 178 -8.29 5.70 -8.11
C ARG A 178 -6.81 5.94 -7.81
N LEU A 179 -6.09 4.94 -7.29
CA LEU A 179 -4.66 5.07 -7.01
C LEU A 179 -3.87 5.29 -8.29
N MET A 180 -4.12 4.49 -9.33
CA MET A 180 -3.40 4.58 -10.61
C MET A 180 -3.61 5.93 -11.29
N ALA A 181 -4.79 6.56 -11.11
CA ALA A 181 -5.03 7.91 -11.60
C ALA A 181 -3.98 8.91 -11.07
N TYR A 182 -3.62 8.85 -9.78
CA TYR A 182 -2.66 9.78 -9.18
C TYR A 182 -1.19 9.35 -9.34
N VAL A 183 -0.89 8.05 -9.25
CA VAL A 183 0.51 7.58 -9.23
C VAL A 183 1.08 7.27 -10.62
N SER A 184 0.23 7.19 -11.65
CA SER A 184 0.63 6.81 -13.01
C SER A 184 -0.01 7.68 -14.10
N HIS A 185 -1.34 7.75 -14.15
CA HIS A 185 -2.04 8.33 -15.30
C HIS A 185 -1.94 9.86 -15.36
N LEU A 186 -2.17 10.55 -14.23
CA LEU A 186 -2.00 12.00 -14.14
C LEU A 186 -0.55 12.41 -14.44
N PRO A 187 0.50 11.79 -13.84
CA PRO A 187 1.88 12.08 -14.21
C PRO A 187 2.17 11.96 -15.71
N GLN A 188 1.68 10.91 -16.38
CA GLN A 188 1.83 10.76 -17.82
C GLN A 188 1.14 11.92 -18.57
N LEU A 189 -0.14 12.17 -18.28
CA LEU A 189 -0.93 13.16 -18.99
C LEU A 189 -0.32 14.57 -18.83
N VAL A 190 0.11 14.91 -17.61
CA VAL A 190 0.78 16.19 -17.31
C VAL A 190 2.13 16.28 -18.03
N ALA A 191 2.95 15.22 -18.04
CA ALA A 191 4.23 15.22 -18.74
C ALA A 191 4.05 15.43 -20.25
N SER A 192 3.08 14.73 -20.86
CA SER A 192 2.73 14.89 -22.28
C SER A 192 2.17 16.28 -22.58
N ALA A 193 1.26 16.81 -21.76
CA ALA A 193 0.69 18.14 -21.92
C ALA A 193 1.75 19.23 -21.78
N LEU A 194 2.63 19.13 -20.76
CA LEU A 194 3.73 20.07 -20.55
C LEU A 194 4.67 20.10 -21.76
N MET A 195 5.08 18.93 -22.26
CA MET A 195 5.96 18.85 -23.43
C MET A 195 5.28 19.39 -24.69
N HIS A 196 3.99 19.11 -24.89
CA HIS A 196 3.20 19.66 -25.98
C HIS A 196 3.11 21.19 -25.92
N THR A 197 2.83 21.77 -24.74
CA THR A 197 2.76 23.22 -24.54
C THR A 197 4.10 23.89 -24.85
N ILE A 198 5.21 23.36 -24.32
CA ILE A 198 6.56 23.90 -24.55
C ILE A 198 6.92 23.81 -26.03
N GLY A 199 6.75 22.65 -26.65
CA GLY A 199 7.08 22.44 -28.06
C GLY A 199 6.26 23.32 -29.01
N SER A 200 4.97 23.52 -28.71
CA SER A 200 4.09 24.38 -29.53
C SER A 200 4.42 25.87 -29.38
N ALA A 201 4.87 26.30 -28.20
CA ALA A 201 5.25 27.69 -27.95
C ALA A 201 6.64 28.05 -28.51
N LEU A 202 7.63 27.16 -28.37
CA LEU A 202 9.01 27.43 -28.76
C LEU A 202 9.34 27.02 -30.19
N GLY A 203 8.54 26.14 -30.82
CA GLY A 203 8.47 25.95 -32.28
C GLY A 203 9.75 25.51 -33.03
N GLY A 204 10.90 25.35 -32.37
CA GLY A 204 12.19 25.08 -33.03
C GLY A 204 13.20 24.32 -32.16
N THR A 205 14.11 23.60 -32.84
CA THR A 205 15.17 22.78 -32.19
C THR A 205 16.21 23.62 -31.46
N HIS A 206 16.44 24.86 -31.88
CA HIS A 206 17.43 25.75 -31.29
C HIS A 206 17.06 26.15 -29.85
N ASP A 207 15.81 26.54 -29.62
CA ASP A 207 15.37 26.98 -28.29
C ASP A 207 15.19 25.80 -27.35
N LEU A 208 14.76 24.64 -27.87
CA LEU A 208 14.75 23.39 -27.10
C LEU A 208 16.17 22.95 -26.69
N ALA A 209 17.21 23.27 -27.47
CA ALA A 209 18.59 22.95 -27.13
C ALA A 209 19.10 23.71 -25.88
N LEU A 210 18.42 24.78 -25.46
CA LEU A 210 18.71 25.50 -24.21
C LEU A 210 18.14 24.81 -22.97
N SER A 211 17.42 23.69 -23.14
CA SER A 211 16.80 22.96 -22.03
C SER A 211 17.83 22.22 -21.17
N GLY A 212 17.67 22.28 -19.86
CA GLY A 212 18.43 21.48 -18.91
C GLY A 212 17.84 20.08 -18.67
N THR A 213 18.51 19.28 -17.83
CA THR A 213 18.07 17.93 -17.44
C THR A 213 16.71 17.91 -16.75
N GLY A 214 16.33 18.99 -16.06
CA GLY A 214 15.03 19.09 -15.40
C GLY A 214 13.86 18.91 -16.37
N LEU A 215 13.91 19.53 -17.56
CA LEU A 215 12.85 19.35 -18.55
C LEU A 215 12.82 17.90 -19.04
N LEU A 216 13.98 17.33 -19.39
CA LEU A 216 14.12 15.96 -19.87
C LEU A 216 13.55 14.94 -18.87
N ASP A 217 13.85 15.10 -17.58
CA ASP A 217 13.38 14.20 -16.53
C ASP A 217 11.88 14.35 -16.28
N THR A 218 11.38 15.59 -16.21
CA THR A 218 9.95 15.87 -16.00
C THR A 218 9.09 15.36 -17.17
N THR A 219 9.57 15.48 -18.40
CA THR A 219 8.83 15.07 -19.60
C THR A 219 9.24 13.71 -20.16
N ARG A 220 10.09 12.94 -19.47
CA ARG A 220 10.51 11.59 -19.90
C ARG A 220 9.33 10.69 -20.30
N LEU A 221 8.23 10.81 -19.58
CA LEU A 221 7.00 10.05 -19.83
C LEU A 221 6.31 10.40 -21.17
N ALA A 222 6.51 11.61 -21.70
CA ALA A 222 5.95 12.06 -22.97
C ALA A 222 6.42 11.23 -24.18
N ALA A 223 7.53 10.49 -24.05
CA ALA A 223 8.03 9.58 -25.09
C ALA A 223 7.25 8.25 -25.18
N SER A 224 6.27 8.02 -24.29
CA SER A 224 5.48 6.80 -24.30
C SER A 224 4.55 6.72 -25.52
N PRO A 225 4.30 5.52 -26.08
CA PRO A 225 3.44 5.36 -27.25
C PRO A 225 1.97 5.69 -26.93
N ALA A 226 1.35 6.54 -27.76
CA ALA A 226 -0.04 6.97 -27.58
C ALA A 226 -1.04 5.81 -27.60
N SER A 227 -0.80 4.77 -28.40
CA SER A 227 -1.66 3.60 -28.52
C SER A 227 -1.89 2.86 -27.19
N VAL A 228 -0.91 2.88 -26.28
CA VAL A 228 -1.05 2.28 -24.95
C VAL A 228 -1.88 3.17 -24.03
N TRP A 229 -1.66 4.48 -24.10
CA TRP A 229 -2.24 5.43 -23.16
C TRP A 229 -3.68 5.83 -23.49
N ILE A 230 -4.11 5.78 -24.75
CA ILE A 230 -5.50 6.09 -25.12
C ILE A 230 -6.47 5.18 -24.35
N ASP A 231 -6.24 3.87 -24.35
CA ASP A 231 -7.07 2.91 -23.63
C ASP A 231 -7.08 3.18 -22.12
N ILE A 232 -5.92 3.48 -21.53
CA ILE A 232 -5.77 3.77 -20.10
C ILE A 232 -6.56 5.04 -19.72
N LEU A 233 -6.42 6.09 -20.52
CA LEU A 233 -7.11 7.36 -20.31
C LEU A 233 -8.62 7.21 -20.43
N GLN A 234 -9.10 6.44 -21.42
CA GLN A 234 -10.52 6.22 -21.64
C GLN A 234 -11.15 5.32 -20.57
N THR A 235 -10.49 4.23 -20.21
CA THR A 235 -11.03 3.24 -19.25
C THR A 235 -10.98 3.71 -17.80
N ASN A 236 -10.27 4.80 -17.49
CA ASN A 236 -10.21 5.40 -16.16
C ASN A 236 -10.53 6.91 -16.15
N ALA A 237 -11.30 7.37 -17.14
CA ALA A 237 -11.51 8.79 -17.43
C ALA A 237 -12.07 9.61 -16.25
N ASP A 238 -12.98 9.04 -15.45
CA ASP A 238 -13.58 9.74 -14.30
C ASP A 238 -12.59 9.94 -13.14
N GLU A 239 -11.78 8.95 -12.79
CA GLU A 239 -10.75 9.12 -11.75
C GLU A 239 -9.62 10.03 -12.23
N ILE A 240 -9.25 9.93 -13.51
CA ILE A 240 -8.27 10.84 -14.11
C ILE A 240 -8.83 12.26 -14.14
N GLY A 241 -10.09 12.45 -14.48
CA GLY A 241 -10.77 13.74 -14.44
C GLY A 241 -10.69 14.39 -13.07
N ARG A 242 -11.03 13.65 -12.00
CA ARG A 242 -10.87 14.11 -10.61
C ARG A 242 -9.42 14.51 -10.29
N ALA A 243 -8.45 13.71 -10.73
CA ALA A 243 -7.03 13.99 -10.51
C ALA A 243 -6.54 15.23 -11.28
N VAL A 244 -7.02 15.43 -12.52
CA VAL A 244 -6.76 16.61 -13.34
C VAL A 244 -7.36 17.86 -12.71
N GLU A 245 -8.61 17.81 -12.23
CA GLU A 245 -9.24 18.94 -11.54
C GLU A 245 -8.45 19.36 -10.30
N ALA A 246 -7.99 18.41 -9.49
CA ALA A 246 -7.15 18.69 -8.34
C ALA A 246 -5.81 19.33 -8.74
N PHE A 247 -5.18 18.84 -9.81
CA PHE A 247 -3.95 19.41 -10.35
C PHE A 247 -4.15 20.84 -10.88
N VAL A 248 -5.20 21.07 -11.66
CA VAL A 248 -5.57 22.40 -12.19
C VAL A 248 -5.86 23.37 -11.06
N HIS A 249 -6.56 22.93 -10.01
CA HIS A 249 -6.80 23.76 -8.82
C HIS A 249 -5.48 24.17 -8.14
N ALA A 250 -4.53 23.24 -7.99
CA ALA A 250 -3.23 23.55 -7.42
C ALA A 250 -2.42 24.55 -8.28
N VAL A 251 -2.43 24.38 -9.61
CA VAL A 251 -1.73 25.29 -10.54
C VAL A 251 -2.37 26.68 -10.57
N THR A 252 -3.70 26.74 -10.66
CA THR A 252 -4.42 28.03 -10.71
C THR A 252 -4.36 28.78 -9.38
N GLY A 253 -4.40 28.07 -8.24
CA GLY A 253 -4.18 28.66 -6.92
C GLY A 253 -2.78 29.24 -6.71
N ALA A 254 -1.80 28.82 -7.53
CA ALA A 254 -0.42 29.31 -7.52
C ALA A 254 -0.09 30.17 -8.76
N HIS A 255 -1.09 30.74 -9.42
CA HIS A 255 -0.86 31.59 -10.59
C HIS A 255 -0.09 32.87 -10.19
N PRO A 256 1.10 33.16 -10.76
CA PRO A 256 1.97 34.24 -10.27
C PRO A 256 1.36 35.65 -10.29
N GLU A 257 0.39 35.91 -11.18
CA GLU A 257 -0.30 37.21 -11.23
C GLU A 257 -1.34 37.38 -10.10
N ASN A 258 -1.81 36.28 -9.49
CA ASN A 258 -2.93 36.28 -8.56
C ASN A 258 -2.56 35.80 -7.15
N ALA A 259 -1.51 34.99 -7.02
CA ALA A 259 -1.08 34.36 -5.78
C ALA A 259 -0.08 35.22 -5.01
N ASP A 260 -0.25 35.33 -3.69
CA ASP A 260 0.76 35.94 -2.82
C ASP A 260 1.96 35.01 -2.59
N SER A 261 3.03 35.53 -2.00
CA SER A 261 4.23 34.75 -1.70
C SER A 261 3.99 33.58 -0.75
N SER A 262 2.94 33.64 0.08
CA SER A 262 2.59 32.57 1.02
C SER A 262 1.95 31.40 0.28
N ALA A 263 1.03 31.66 -0.64
CA ALA A 263 0.40 30.63 -1.47
C ALA A 263 1.42 29.92 -2.37
N LEU A 264 2.32 30.67 -3.03
CA LEU A 264 3.40 30.10 -3.84
C LEU A 264 4.35 29.24 -3.00
N ARG A 265 4.75 29.74 -1.82
CA ARG A 265 5.59 28.99 -0.87
C ARG A 265 4.91 27.69 -0.44
N GLY A 266 3.62 27.75 -0.10
CA GLY A 266 2.85 26.59 0.36
C GLY A 266 2.84 25.46 -0.67
N LEU A 267 2.62 25.78 -1.95
CA LEU A 267 2.66 24.76 -3.01
C LEU A 267 4.07 24.14 -3.15
N LEU A 268 5.11 24.98 -3.22
CA LEU A 268 6.49 24.53 -3.42
C LEU A 268 7.00 23.68 -2.24
N GLU A 269 6.75 24.12 -1.00
CA GLU A 269 7.15 23.38 0.20
C GLU A 269 6.37 22.07 0.34
N SER A 270 5.05 22.08 0.08
CA SER A 270 4.24 20.86 0.03
C SER A 270 4.76 19.86 -1.01
N GLY A 271 5.09 20.34 -2.22
CA GLY A 271 5.69 19.50 -3.27
C GLY A 271 7.02 18.87 -2.83
N ASN A 272 7.88 19.65 -2.18
CA ASN A 272 9.14 19.18 -1.63
C ASN A 272 8.94 18.10 -0.56
N ASP A 273 7.96 18.27 0.32
CA ASP A 273 7.64 17.32 1.40
C ASP A 273 7.17 15.97 0.85
N TRP A 274 6.28 16.00 -0.15
CA TRP A 274 5.81 14.79 -0.82
C TRP A 274 6.91 14.12 -1.65
N ARG A 275 7.80 14.90 -2.29
CA ARG A 275 8.97 14.36 -3.00
C ARG A 275 9.92 13.63 -2.08
N ARG A 276 10.25 14.20 -0.91
CA ARG A 276 11.09 13.51 0.10
C ARG A 276 10.41 12.22 0.58
N THR A 277 9.09 12.23 0.71
CA THR A 277 8.32 11.02 1.05
C THR A 277 8.46 9.94 -0.04
N LEU A 278 8.35 10.31 -1.32
CA LEU A 278 8.53 9.38 -2.44
C LEU A 278 9.93 8.77 -2.45
N GLU A 279 10.98 9.58 -2.33
CA GLU A 279 12.37 9.14 -2.34
C GLU A 279 12.69 8.18 -1.18
N SER A 280 12.21 8.49 0.02
CA SER A 280 12.37 7.62 1.19
C SER A 280 11.73 6.23 0.99
N ARG A 281 10.62 6.15 0.24
CA ARG A 281 9.92 4.89 -0.06
C ARG A 281 10.60 4.08 -1.14
N ILE A 282 11.10 4.73 -2.20
CA ILE A 282 11.86 4.05 -3.27
C ILE A 282 13.17 3.50 -2.69
N ALA A 283 13.90 4.28 -1.88
CA ALA A 283 15.12 3.83 -1.23
C ALA A 283 14.89 2.66 -0.26
N PHE A 284 13.75 2.64 0.45
CA PHE A 284 13.35 1.50 1.28
C PHE A 284 13.07 0.24 0.46
N GLN A 285 12.42 0.36 -0.70
CA GLN A 285 12.13 -0.78 -1.59
C GLN A 285 13.41 -1.37 -2.23
N SER A 286 14.42 -0.55 -2.51
CA SER A 286 15.69 -1.00 -3.10
C SER A 286 16.64 -1.69 -2.11
N ASN A 287 16.44 -1.54 -0.80
CA ASN A 287 17.33 -2.05 0.26
C ASN A 287 16.81 -3.28 1.02
N VAL A 288 15.71 -3.91 0.59
CA VAL A 288 15.22 -5.17 1.17
C VAL A 288 15.90 -6.35 0.45
N PRO A 289 16.64 -7.25 1.14
CA PRO A 289 17.24 -8.42 0.51
C PRO A 289 16.17 -9.37 -0.06
N THR A 290 16.38 -9.83 -1.29
CA THR A 290 15.46 -10.67 -2.09
C THR A 290 15.24 -12.11 -1.58
N GLN A 291 15.60 -12.46 -0.34
CA GLN A 291 15.63 -13.87 0.12
C GLN A 291 14.91 -14.20 1.44
N THR A 292 14.28 -13.26 2.10
CA THR A 292 13.33 -13.63 3.16
C THR A 292 11.94 -13.73 2.55
N ALA A 293 11.39 -14.94 2.49
CA ALA A 293 9.97 -15.15 2.26
C ALA A 293 9.22 -14.15 3.15
N ALA A 294 8.63 -13.14 2.51
CA ALA A 294 7.90 -12.12 3.22
C ALA A 294 6.81 -12.82 4.04
N PRO A 295 6.61 -12.46 5.32
CA PRO A 295 5.43 -12.94 6.04
C PRO A 295 4.22 -12.62 5.17
N ALA A 296 3.33 -13.60 5.01
CA ALA A 296 2.13 -13.48 4.19
C ALA A 296 1.48 -12.11 4.42
N TRP A 297 1.45 -11.29 3.38
CA TRP A 297 0.81 -9.99 3.41
C TRP A 297 -0.67 -10.19 3.75
N GLU A 298 -1.07 -9.84 4.96
CA GLU A 298 -2.49 -9.63 5.27
C GLU A 298 -2.95 -8.36 4.55
N PRO A 299 -4.08 -8.41 3.83
CA PRO A 299 -4.56 -7.29 3.04
C PRO A 299 -4.72 -6.03 3.90
N ARG A 300 -4.06 -4.93 3.53
CA ARG A 300 -4.52 -3.60 3.94
C ARG A 300 -5.98 -3.44 3.48
N PRO A 301 -6.89 -2.92 4.31
CA PRO A 301 -8.23 -2.62 3.85
C PRO A 301 -8.16 -1.59 2.71
N PRO A 302 -9.02 -1.70 1.69
CA PRO A 302 -9.09 -0.72 0.61
C PRO A 302 -9.47 0.65 1.18
N ALA A 303 -8.97 1.72 0.56
CA ALA A 303 -9.57 3.04 0.76
C ALA A 303 -10.93 3.02 0.04
N SER A 304 -11.97 2.74 0.83
CA SER A 304 -13.42 2.85 0.55
C SER A 304 -13.94 2.18 -0.75
N GLY A 305 -14.83 1.20 -0.72
CA GLY A 305 -15.61 0.68 0.39
C GLY A 305 -16.43 -0.52 -0.07
N ARG A 306 -16.07 -1.69 0.46
CA ARG A 306 -16.94 -2.83 0.80
C ARG A 306 -16.03 -3.83 1.51
N GLY A 307 -16.27 -4.02 2.81
CA GLY A 307 -15.44 -4.85 3.70
C GLY A 307 -14.74 -4.11 4.84
N ARG A 308 -15.03 -2.82 5.06
CA ARG A 308 -14.76 -2.18 6.35
C ARG A 308 -16.07 -2.14 7.10
N ARG A 309 -16.15 -2.81 8.24
CA ARG A 309 -17.30 -2.61 9.13
C ARG A 309 -17.16 -1.19 9.67
N ARG A 310 -18.10 -0.33 9.27
CA ARG A 310 -18.27 0.95 9.95
C ARG A 310 -18.71 0.63 11.38
N VAL A 311 -17.85 0.94 12.33
CA VAL A 311 -18.17 0.82 13.75
C VAL A 311 -18.22 2.23 14.30
N VAL A 312 -19.35 2.59 14.89
CA VAL A 312 -19.42 3.77 15.74
C VAL A 312 -18.66 3.41 17.00
N ALA A 313 -17.53 4.08 17.22
CA ALA A 313 -16.72 3.92 18.40
C ALA A 313 -16.86 5.16 19.28
N THR A 314 -16.85 4.96 20.59
CA THR A 314 -16.85 6.07 21.54
C THR A 314 -15.43 6.26 22.03
N ARG A 315 -14.89 7.47 21.89
CA ARG A 315 -13.64 7.87 22.53
C ARG A 315 -13.96 8.52 23.86
N PHE A 316 -13.29 8.06 24.90
CA PHE A 316 -13.41 8.53 26.26
C PHE A 316 -12.13 9.25 26.63
N TYR A 317 -12.25 10.51 27.02
CA TYR A 317 -11.15 11.32 27.50
C TYR A 317 -11.23 11.37 29.02
N LEU A 318 -10.18 10.84 29.65
CA LEU A 318 -10.08 10.69 31.09
C LEU A 318 -8.97 11.56 31.63
N GLU A 319 -9.17 12.09 32.83
CA GLU A 319 -8.18 12.94 33.49
C GLU A 319 -7.99 12.57 34.96
N MET A 320 -6.88 13.03 35.51
CA MET A 320 -6.57 13.05 36.94
C MET A 320 -5.92 14.40 37.23
N THR A 321 -6.54 15.20 38.09
CA THR A 321 -6.14 16.59 38.37
C THR A 321 -5.36 16.76 39.67
N SER A 322 -5.18 15.68 40.44
CA SER A 322 -4.35 15.65 41.65
C SER A 322 -3.66 14.29 41.80
N PRO A 323 -2.39 14.24 42.27
CA PRO A 323 -1.72 12.99 42.60
C PRO A 323 -2.44 12.17 43.68
N ASP A 324 -3.18 12.83 44.59
CA ASP A 324 -3.91 12.16 45.67
C ASP A 324 -5.13 11.37 45.16
N ALA A 325 -5.60 11.67 43.94
CA ALA A 325 -6.67 10.91 43.31
C ALA A 325 -6.22 9.52 42.86
N LEU A 326 -4.90 9.28 42.74
CA LEU A 326 -4.36 7.99 42.34
C LEU A 326 -4.70 6.93 43.38
N LYS A 327 -5.43 5.89 42.95
CA LYS A 327 -5.65 4.68 43.73
C LYS A 327 -4.65 3.63 43.28
N PRO A 328 -3.51 3.42 43.97
CA PRO A 328 -2.41 2.59 43.44
C PRO A 328 -2.74 1.09 43.47
N ALA A 329 -2.19 0.33 42.52
CA ALA A 329 -2.14 -1.13 42.55
C ALA A 329 -0.68 -1.58 42.49
N ALA A 330 -0.35 -2.58 43.29
CA ALA A 330 0.97 -3.20 43.25
C ALA A 330 1.12 -4.14 42.04
N LEU A 331 2.34 -4.19 41.50
CA LEU A 331 2.82 -5.28 40.64
C LEU A 331 3.21 -6.43 41.57
N ASN A 332 2.33 -7.43 41.71
CA ASN A 332 2.52 -8.55 42.64
C ASN A 332 3.34 -9.68 41.99
N ASP A 333 4.52 -9.35 41.49
CA ASP A 333 5.46 -10.30 40.88
C ASP A 333 6.88 -9.78 41.09
N ALA A 334 7.70 -10.55 41.81
CA ALA A 334 9.08 -10.15 42.12
C ALA A 334 9.99 -10.10 40.87
N SER A 335 9.59 -10.75 39.78
CA SER A 335 10.30 -10.71 38.51
C SER A 335 9.88 -9.53 37.61
N ALA A 336 8.87 -8.76 38.03
CA ALA A 336 8.35 -7.63 37.26
C ALA A 336 9.07 -6.32 37.64
N CYS A 337 9.56 -5.59 36.64
CA CYS A 337 10.12 -4.25 36.82
C CYS A 337 9.61 -3.28 35.76
N VAL A 338 9.42 -2.02 36.15
CA VAL A 338 9.09 -0.93 35.23
C VAL A 338 10.26 0.03 35.21
N GLU A 339 10.82 0.26 34.02
CA GLU A 339 11.99 1.10 33.82
C GLU A 339 11.80 2.09 32.68
N GLN A 340 12.42 3.26 32.79
CA GLN A 340 12.45 4.25 31.72
C GLN A 340 13.49 3.83 30.69
N ILE A 341 13.08 3.72 29.43
CA ILE A 341 14.00 3.50 28.32
C ILE A 341 14.60 4.85 27.92
N ARG A 342 15.87 5.05 28.27
CA ARG A 342 16.67 6.18 27.78
C ARG A 342 17.48 5.72 26.56
N ASN A 343 17.40 6.47 25.46
CA ASN A 343 18.10 6.17 24.20
C ASN A 343 17.78 4.78 23.61
N GLY A 344 16.51 4.37 23.65
CA GLY A 344 16.08 3.11 23.05
C GLY A 344 16.24 3.13 21.52
N PRO A 345 16.67 2.01 20.89
CA PRO A 345 16.80 1.97 19.44
C PRO A 345 15.41 2.07 18.78
N PRO A 346 15.28 2.76 17.64
CA PRO A 346 14.03 2.88 16.90
C PRO A 346 13.34 1.55 16.59
N SER A 347 14.13 0.51 16.31
CA SER A 347 13.66 -0.86 16.07
C SER A 347 12.91 -1.45 17.26
N PHE A 348 13.36 -1.19 18.50
CA PHE A 348 12.73 -1.71 19.71
C PHE A 348 11.43 -0.99 20.02
N TYR A 349 11.40 0.34 19.87
CA TYR A 349 10.15 1.10 19.97
C TYR A 349 9.12 0.60 18.95
N ARG A 350 9.53 0.34 17.69
CA ARG A 350 8.65 -0.21 16.66
C ARG A 350 8.08 -1.57 17.05
N TYR A 351 8.92 -2.45 17.60
CA TYR A 351 8.49 -3.75 18.12
C TYR A 351 7.40 -3.57 19.19
N LEU A 352 7.65 -2.74 20.21
CA LEU A 352 6.69 -2.49 21.29
C LEU A 352 5.35 -1.94 20.78
N TYR A 353 5.39 -0.90 19.94
CA TYR A 353 4.19 -0.28 19.38
C TYR A 353 3.37 -1.28 18.56
N ARG A 354 4.02 -2.08 17.72
CA ARG A 354 3.34 -3.04 16.85
C ARG A 354 2.74 -4.19 17.63
N GLU A 355 3.50 -4.82 18.51
CA GLU A 355 3.04 -6.03 19.20
C GLU A 355 1.96 -5.72 20.24
N VAL A 356 2.10 -4.65 21.02
CA VAL A 356 1.05 -4.23 21.98
C VAL A 356 -0.19 -3.72 21.25
N GLY A 357 -0.01 -2.94 20.18
CA GLY A 357 -1.11 -2.33 19.43
C GLY A 357 -1.82 -3.28 18.45
N ARG A 358 -1.26 -4.47 18.18
CA ARG A 358 -1.69 -5.40 17.13
C ARG A 358 -3.19 -5.71 17.19
N ARG A 359 -3.71 -5.95 18.39
CA ARG A 359 -5.12 -6.31 18.64
C ARG A 359 -6.08 -5.10 18.67
N TYR A 360 -5.53 -3.89 18.81
CA TYR A 360 -6.30 -2.66 19.02
C TYR A 360 -6.18 -1.67 17.86
N HIS A 361 -5.73 -2.17 16.70
CA HIS A 361 -5.66 -1.42 15.46
C HIS A 361 -4.82 -0.14 15.51
N TRP A 362 -3.81 -0.07 16.39
CA TRP A 362 -2.83 1.00 16.38
C TRP A 362 -2.06 0.96 15.07
N ARG A 363 -2.30 1.94 14.19
CA ARG A 363 -1.73 1.96 12.84
C ARG A 363 -1.03 3.27 12.51
N GLU A 364 -1.15 4.29 13.36
CA GLU A 364 -0.64 5.65 13.09
C GLU A 364 0.88 5.70 12.93
N ARG A 365 1.59 4.73 13.51
CA ARG A 365 3.06 4.69 13.52
C ARG A 365 3.66 3.51 12.75
N TYR A 366 2.86 2.75 12.00
CA TYR A 366 3.34 1.55 11.29
C TYR A 366 4.33 1.85 10.17
N ASP A 367 4.21 3.02 9.55
CA ASP A 367 5.04 3.48 8.43
C ASP A 367 6.20 4.39 8.87
N TRP A 368 6.41 4.58 10.18
CA TRP A 368 7.53 5.39 10.66
C TRP A 368 8.86 4.64 10.47
N ASN A 369 9.79 5.28 9.74
CA ASN A 369 11.17 4.83 9.59
C ASN A 369 11.99 5.10 10.87
N ASP A 370 13.22 4.56 10.94
CA ASP A 370 14.08 4.69 12.13
C ASP A 370 14.41 6.13 12.46
N GLU A 371 14.62 6.99 11.46
CA GLU A 371 14.90 8.42 11.67
C GLU A 371 13.70 9.17 12.27
N ARG A 372 12.47 8.90 11.79
CA ARG A 372 11.25 9.50 12.31
C ARG A 372 10.97 9.03 13.74
N ILE A 373 11.15 7.74 14.01
CA ILE A 373 11.04 7.21 15.38
C ILE A 373 12.12 7.82 16.26
N GLY A 374 13.37 7.91 15.78
CA GLY A 374 14.47 8.53 16.51
C GLY A 374 14.17 9.99 16.86
N ARG A 375 13.70 10.79 15.90
CA ARG A 375 13.25 12.17 16.15
C ARG A 375 12.08 12.24 17.12
N HIS A 376 11.13 11.31 17.05
CA HIS A 376 10.00 11.25 17.97
C HIS A 376 10.46 10.92 19.39
N LEU A 377 11.33 9.92 19.56
CA LEU A 377 11.92 9.52 20.84
C LEU A 377 12.82 10.60 21.44
N ALA A 378 13.41 11.47 20.60
CA ALA A 378 14.24 12.59 21.02
C ALA A 378 13.44 13.87 21.36
N ARG A 379 12.10 13.86 21.26
CA ARG A 379 11.29 15.04 21.56
C ARG A 379 11.39 15.40 23.05
N PRO A 380 11.65 16.67 23.39
CA PRO A 380 11.53 17.14 24.76
C PRO A 380 10.15 16.81 25.34
N GLY A 381 10.12 16.34 26.59
CA GLY A 381 8.88 15.97 27.28
C GLY A 381 8.29 14.61 26.91
N LEU A 382 8.92 13.85 26.00
CA LEU A 382 8.51 12.48 25.69
C LEU A 382 9.30 11.47 26.52
N GLU A 383 8.59 10.55 27.18
CA GLU A 383 9.20 9.46 27.93
C GLU A 383 8.65 8.12 27.51
N LEU A 384 9.53 7.16 27.25
CA LEU A 384 9.19 5.77 26.97
C LEU A 384 9.52 4.89 28.17
N TRP A 385 8.56 4.11 28.64
CA TRP A 385 8.71 3.23 29.80
C TRP A 385 8.32 1.80 29.45
N LEU A 386 9.08 0.84 29.96
CA LEU A 386 8.91 -0.58 29.68
C LEU A 386 8.62 -1.35 30.95
N LEU A 387 7.63 -2.23 30.88
CA LEU A 387 7.45 -3.32 31.83
C LEU A 387 8.24 -4.53 31.34
N ARG A 388 9.09 -5.09 32.19
CA ARG A 388 9.65 -6.44 32.01
C ARG A 388 9.09 -7.39 33.05
N VAL A 389 8.99 -8.66 32.69
CA VAL A 389 8.65 -9.77 33.60
C VAL A 389 9.59 -10.92 33.28
N GLY A 390 10.37 -11.38 34.26
CA GLY A 390 11.36 -12.45 34.05
C GLY A 390 12.42 -12.11 32.98
N GLY A 391 12.73 -10.81 32.80
CA GLY A 391 13.68 -10.30 31.80
C GLY A 391 13.10 -10.04 30.41
N ALA A 392 11.91 -10.58 30.09
CA ALA A 392 11.24 -10.35 28.82
C ALA A 392 10.40 -9.05 28.84
N PRO A 393 10.29 -8.31 27.71
CA PRO A 393 9.29 -7.25 27.57
C PRO A 393 7.89 -7.79 27.84
N ALA A 394 7.06 -7.05 28.56
CA ALA A 394 5.69 -7.44 28.90
C ALA A 394 4.65 -6.35 28.61
N GLY A 395 5.09 -5.10 28.45
CA GLY A 395 4.24 -3.96 28.11
C GLY A 395 5.03 -2.66 28.10
N PHE A 396 4.39 -1.58 27.68
CA PHE A 396 5.02 -0.26 27.68
C PHE A 396 4.00 0.85 27.86
N PHE A 397 4.49 2.04 28.21
CA PHE A 397 3.71 3.27 28.07
C PHE A 397 4.58 4.42 27.58
N GLU A 398 3.94 5.38 26.92
CA GLU A 398 4.53 6.64 26.46
C GLU A 398 3.88 7.79 27.23
N LEU A 399 4.69 8.63 27.86
CA LEU A 399 4.25 9.91 28.43
C LEU A 399 4.63 11.03 27.49
N ARG A 400 3.73 12.01 27.35
CA ARG A 400 3.97 13.24 26.59
C ARG A 400 3.60 14.45 27.44
N SER A 401 4.61 15.16 27.90
CA SER A 401 4.45 16.42 28.63
C SER A 401 4.31 17.57 27.63
N ALA A 402 3.33 18.43 27.84
CA ALA A 402 3.12 19.65 27.07
C ALA A 402 3.56 20.89 27.88
N ASP A 403 3.84 21.98 27.19
CA ASP A 403 4.34 23.23 27.80
C ASP A 403 3.32 23.90 28.74
N ASP A 404 2.04 23.51 28.65
CA ASP A 404 0.96 23.97 29.53
C ASP A 404 0.95 23.27 30.91
N GLY A 405 1.91 22.34 31.14
CA GLY A 405 2.02 21.56 32.36
C GLY A 405 1.12 20.31 32.39
N ASN A 406 0.39 20.01 31.31
CA ASN A 406 -0.39 18.79 31.20
C ASN A 406 0.49 17.64 30.69
N THR A 407 0.24 16.42 31.16
CA THR A 407 0.94 15.23 30.68
C THR A 407 -0.06 14.18 30.21
N GLU A 408 0.13 13.70 28.98
CA GLU A 408 -0.69 12.65 28.39
C GLU A 408 -0.01 11.29 28.55
N ILE A 409 -0.79 10.27 28.91
CA ILE A 409 -0.41 8.87 28.67
C ILE A 409 -0.80 8.54 27.23
N ALA A 410 0.11 8.80 26.28
CA ALA A 410 -0.19 8.81 24.85
C ALA A 410 -0.38 7.38 24.29
N TYR A 411 0.39 6.42 24.81
CA TYR A 411 0.25 5.00 24.49
C TYR A 411 0.43 4.19 25.76
N PHE A 412 -0.36 3.14 25.93
CA PHE A 412 -0.33 2.28 27.10
C PHE A 412 -0.85 0.89 26.73
N GLY A 413 -0.09 -0.15 27.05
CA GLY A 413 -0.60 -1.51 26.89
C GLY A 413 0.39 -2.60 27.28
N LEU A 414 -0.11 -3.83 27.17
CA LEU A 414 0.63 -5.06 27.46
C LEU A 414 0.76 -5.88 26.20
N LEU A 415 1.83 -6.67 26.12
CA LEU A 415 1.91 -7.77 25.16
C LEU A 415 0.85 -8.82 25.50
N GLU A 416 0.38 -9.51 24.46
CA GLU A 416 -0.77 -10.42 24.50
C GLU A 416 -0.67 -11.45 25.63
N GLU A 417 0.51 -12.04 25.80
CA GLU A 417 0.80 -13.11 26.75
C GLU A 417 0.63 -12.66 28.21
N PHE A 418 0.73 -11.35 28.48
CA PHE A 418 0.68 -10.77 29.82
C PHE A 418 -0.71 -10.17 30.16
N ILE A 419 -1.64 -10.16 29.21
CA ILE A 419 -3.02 -9.71 29.44
C ILE A 419 -3.74 -10.70 30.39
N GLY A 420 -4.60 -10.17 31.27
CA GLY A 420 -5.38 -10.97 32.23
C GLY A 420 -4.61 -11.42 33.48
N ARG A 421 -3.29 -11.20 33.54
CA ARG A 421 -2.44 -11.60 34.68
C ARG A 421 -2.29 -10.54 35.78
N GLY A 422 -2.99 -9.40 35.63
CA GLY A 422 -2.96 -8.32 36.61
C GLY A 422 -1.79 -7.34 36.48
N TYR A 423 -0.95 -7.41 35.45
CA TYR A 423 0.14 -6.45 35.23
C TYR A 423 -0.37 -5.05 34.84
N GLY A 424 -1.52 -4.94 34.18
CA GLY A 424 -2.03 -3.66 33.67
C GLY A 424 -2.37 -2.63 34.75
N LYS A 425 -2.87 -3.07 35.91
CA LYS A 425 -3.17 -2.20 37.06
C LYS A 425 -1.88 -1.61 37.68
N GLY A 426 -0.83 -2.41 37.71
CA GLY A 426 0.47 -2.01 38.23
C GLY A 426 1.22 -1.11 37.24
N LEU A 427 1.18 -1.45 35.95
CA LEU A 427 1.76 -0.62 34.89
C LEU A 427 1.09 0.76 34.82
N LEU A 428 -0.24 0.84 34.93
CA LEU A 428 -0.95 2.11 34.95
C LEU A 428 -0.63 2.93 36.20
N THR A 429 -0.45 2.27 37.35
CA THR A 429 0.02 2.93 38.58
C THR A 429 1.42 3.52 38.37
N ALA A 430 2.32 2.80 37.69
CA ALA A 430 3.65 3.29 37.35
C ALA A 430 3.59 4.49 36.39
N ALA A 431 2.73 4.44 35.36
CA ALA A 431 2.53 5.54 34.42
C ALA A 431 2.03 6.82 35.12
N ALA A 432 1.04 6.70 36.00
CA ALA A 432 0.54 7.84 36.76
C ALA A 432 1.61 8.42 37.69
N LYS A 433 2.35 7.58 38.41
CA LYS A 433 3.45 8.04 39.27
C LYS A 433 4.57 8.73 38.48
N ALA A 434 4.95 8.19 37.32
CA ALA A 434 5.95 8.80 36.44
C ALA A 434 5.49 10.18 35.94
N GLY A 435 4.23 10.30 35.50
CA GLY A 435 3.68 11.58 35.06
C GLY A 435 3.63 12.65 36.17
N TRP A 436 3.22 12.29 37.39
CA TRP A 436 3.26 13.22 38.52
C TRP A 436 4.69 13.58 38.94
N ALA A 437 5.62 12.63 38.91
CA ALA A 437 7.03 12.89 39.20
C ALA A 437 7.68 13.82 38.16
N ALA A 438 7.19 13.81 36.92
CA ALA A 438 7.59 14.74 35.86
C ALA A 438 6.99 16.16 36.02
N GLY A 439 6.18 16.41 37.07
CA GLY A 439 5.63 17.73 37.36
C GLY A 439 4.30 18.04 36.66
N ALA A 440 3.55 17.02 36.25
CA ALA A 440 2.23 17.22 35.67
C ALA A 440 1.31 18.03 36.62
N ARG A 441 0.59 19.01 36.08
CA ARG A 441 -0.54 19.67 36.74
C ARG A 441 -1.84 18.89 36.54
N ARG A 442 -1.88 18.10 35.47
CA ARG A 442 -2.98 17.23 35.07
C ARG A 442 -2.41 16.07 34.29
N LEU A 443 -2.84 14.86 34.63
CA LEU A 443 -2.65 13.69 33.79
C LEU A 443 -3.91 13.41 32.99
N TRP A 444 -3.75 13.08 31.71
CA TRP A 444 -4.89 12.69 30.90
C TRP A 444 -4.54 11.55 29.95
N VAL A 445 -5.57 10.84 29.51
CA VAL A 445 -5.48 9.72 28.58
C VAL A 445 -6.77 9.67 27.80
N HIS A 446 -6.70 9.26 26.54
CA HIS A 446 -7.89 8.88 25.80
C HIS A 446 -7.84 7.39 25.46
N THR A 447 -8.99 6.74 25.55
CA THR A 447 -9.19 5.34 25.17
C THR A 447 -10.49 5.26 24.36
N CYS A 448 -10.70 4.19 23.62
CA CYS A 448 -11.91 4.01 22.84
C CYS A 448 -12.60 2.68 23.11
N SER A 449 -13.86 2.56 22.70
CA SER A 449 -14.63 1.31 22.79
C SER A 449 -14.04 0.14 21.96
N LEU A 450 -12.99 0.39 21.17
CA LEU A 450 -12.23 -0.61 20.42
C LEU A 450 -10.98 -1.11 21.14
N ASP A 451 -10.57 -0.46 22.23
CA ASP A 451 -9.47 -0.92 23.07
C ASP A 451 -9.89 -2.13 23.92
N HIS A 452 -8.95 -2.67 24.69
CA HIS A 452 -9.23 -3.81 25.57
C HIS A 452 -10.43 -3.52 26.50
N PRO A 453 -11.42 -4.44 26.65
CA PRO A 453 -12.63 -4.21 27.44
C PRO A 453 -12.43 -3.90 28.94
N ALA A 454 -11.21 -4.12 29.44
CA ALA A 454 -10.83 -3.77 30.81
C ALA A 454 -10.19 -2.39 30.96
N ALA A 455 -9.88 -1.68 29.86
CA ALA A 455 -9.14 -0.41 29.87
C ALA A 455 -9.85 0.65 30.71
N LEU A 456 -11.10 0.99 30.38
CA LEU A 456 -11.91 1.96 31.14
C LEU A 456 -12.03 1.60 32.62
N ARG A 457 -12.35 0.33 32.91
CA ARG A 457 -12.45 -0.16 34.30
C ARG A 457 -11.14 0.02 35.05
N ASN A 458 -10.01 -0.24 34.40
CA ASN A 458 -8.69 -0.04 35.00
C ASN A 458 -8.43 1.45 35.29
N TYR A 459 -8.69 2.35 34.33
CA TYR A 459 -8.50 3.79 34.52
C TYR A 459 -9.35 4.34 35.69
N PHE A 460 -10.65 4.05 35.71
CA PHE A 460 -11.52 4.45 36.81
C PHE A 460 -11.07 3.86 38.15
N ALA A 461 -10.69 2.57 38.16
CA ALA A 461 -10.20 1.93 39.38
C ALA A 461 -8.91 2.59 39.89
N ARG A 462 -8.09 3.21 39.03
CA ARG A 462 -6.85 3.93 39.41
C ARG A 462 -7.08 5.43 39.67
N GLY A 463 -8.32 5.91 39.58
CA GLY A 463 -8.68 7.27 40.00
C GLY A 463 -8.79 8.30 38.88
N PHE A 464 -8.75 7.89 37.61
CA PHE A 464 -9.09 8.78 36.50
C PHE A 464 -10.60 9.03 36.47
N THR A 465 -11.01 10.21 36.03
CA THR A 465 -12.41 10.63 35.83
C THR A 465 -12.67 10.98 34.37
N LEU A 466 -13.87 10.69 33.87
CA LEU A 466 -14.30 11.07 32.52
C LEU A 466 -14.60 12.57 32.48
N TYR A 467 -13.97 13.31 31.56
CA TYR A 467 -14.23 14.75 31.38
C TYR A 467 -14.78 15.09 30.00
N HIS A 468 -14.57 14.22 29.01
CA HIS A 468 -15.13 14.37 27.67
C HIS A 468 -15.34 13.00 27.02
N GLN A 469 -16.36 12.88 26.18
CA GLN A 469 -16.55 11.74 25.31
C GLN A 469 -17.10 12.21 23.96
N GLU A 470 -16.70 11.52 22.91
CA GLU A 470 -17.20 11.77 21.56
C GLU A 470 -17.41 10.45 20.84
N GLU A 471 -18.40 10.42 19.95
CA GLU A 471 -18.57 9.33 19.00
C GLU A 471 -17.81 9.66 17.71
N TYR A 472 -17.10 8.67 17.19
CA TYR A 472 -16.42 8.78 15.92
C TYR A 472 -16.63 7.52 15.09
N GLU A 473 -16.66 7.69 13.77
CA GLU A 473 -16.72 6.57 12.86
C GLU A 473 -15.32 5.96 12.71
N ALA A 474 -15.17 4.73 13.19
CA ALA A 474 -13.98 3.93 13.01
C ALA A 474 -14.22 2.89 11.91
N TRP A 475 -13.21 2.73 11.05
CA TRP A 475 -13.25 1.77 9.95
C TRP A 475 -12.38 0.57 10.29
N LEU A 476 -12.98 -0.44 10.91
CA LEU A 476 -12.31 -1.69 11.22
C LEU A 476 -12.19 -2.57 9.98
N PRO A 477 -11.15 -3.42 9.88
CA PRO A 477 -11.16 -4.55 8.97
C PRO A 477 -12.42 -5.38 9.25
N GLY A 478 -13.24 -5.63 8.23
CA GLY A 478 -14.48 -6.41 8.32
C GLY A 478 -14.25 -7.90 8.43
#